data_AF-A0AAP1REN9-F1
#
_entry.id   AF-A0AAP1REN9-F1
#
_cell.length_a   1.000
_cell.length_b   1.000
_cell.length_c   1.000
_cell.angle_alpha   90.00
_cell.angle_beta   90.00
_cell.angle_gamma   90.00
#
_symmetry.space_group_name_H-M   'P 1'
#
loop_
_entity.id
_entity.type
_entity.pdbx_description
1 polymer ?
#
loop_
_entity_poly.entity_id
_entity_poly.type
_entity_poly.pdbx_seq_one_letter_code
_entity_poly.pdbx_strand_id
1 'polypeptide(L)'
;MSVTRNIKCPKCGLFNTDKEYCENCNTLISDKKKRALKKEALKKIQVAEAKQKIANPNLAERLKKHPFFLYKILGWVLYSAFLLVSIIGAGLAWFIAMLAAG
;
A
#
# COMPACT_ATOMS: atom_id res chain seq x y z
N MET A 1 -23.42 -26.06 16.06
CA MET A 1 -22.60 -27.28 15.95
C MET A 1 -21.13 -26.94 15.77
N SER A 2 -20.23 -27.48 16.61
CA SER A 2 -18.78 -27.41 16.38
C SER A 2 -18.42 -28.37 15.25
N VAL A 3 -18.01 -27.85 14.09
CA VAL A 3 -17.53 -28.66 12.97
C VAL A 3 -16.17 -29.21 13.35
N THR A 4 -16.09 -30.50 13.67
CA THR A 4 -14.83 -31.16 13.98
C THR A 4 -14.01 -31.33 12.71
N ARG A 5 -12.80 -30.77 12.67
CA ARG A 5 -11.89 -30.86 11.52
C ARG A 5 -10.71 -31.75 11.87
N ASN A 6 -10.60 -32.89 11.18
CA ASN A 6 -9.37 -33.67 11.15
C ASN A 6 -8.40 -33.05 10.16
N ILE A 7 -7.26 -32.56 10.67
CA ILE A 7 -6.25 -31.90 9.86
C ILE A 7 -4.96 -32.72 9.90
N LYS A 8 -4.49 -33.12 8.71
CA LYS A 8 -3.23 -33.84 8.56
C LYS A 8 -2.07 -32.87 8.72
N CYS A 9 -1.11 -33.23 9.58
CA CYS A 9 0.13 -32.46 9.69
C CYS A 9 0.96 -32.62 8.41
N PRO A 10 1.37 -31.52 7.74
CA PRO A 10 2.19 -31.60 6.54
C PRO A 10 3.62 -32.10 6.80
N LYS A 11 4.07 -32.08 8.07
CA LYS A 11 5.46 -32.38 8.44
C LYS A 11 5.66 -33.81 8.97
N CYS A 12 4.74 -34.32 9.80
CA CYS A 12 4.83 -35.67 10.37
C CYS A 12 3.73 -36.63 9.90
N GLY A 13 2.78 -36.17 9.07
CA GLY A 13 1.70 -37.00 8.54
C GLY A 13 0.62 -37.41 9.55
N LEU A 14 0.77 -37.08 10.83
CA LEU A 14 -0.21 -37.38 11.89
C LEU A 14 -1.52 -36.59 11.68
N PHE A 15 -2.65 -37.28 11.83
CA PHE A 15 -3.96 -36.63 11.86
C PHE A 15 -4.22 -36.07 13.25
N ASN A 16 -4.43 -34.75 13.35
CA ASN A 16 -4.81 -34.09 14.60
C ASN A 16 -6.25 -33.56 14.45
N THR A 17 -7.07 -33.71 15.50
CA THR A 17 -8.47 -33.25 15.50
C THR A 17 -8.55 -31.88 16.17
N ASP A 18 -8.98 -30.86 15.42
CA ASP A 18 -9.23 -29.48 15.91
C ASP A 18 -8.09 -28.80 16.69
N LYS A 19 -6.84 -29.24 16.52
CA LYS A 19 -5.68 -28.62 17.15
C LYS A 19 -5.03 -27.58 16.24
N GLU A 20 -4.59 -26.48 16.85
CA GLU A 20 -3.89 -25.41 16.14
C GLU A 20 -2.46 -25.79 15.75
N TYR A 21 -1.83 -26.61 16.60
CA TYR A 21 -0.48 -27.13 16.43
C TYR A 21 -0.51 -28.65 16.43
N CYS A 22 0.48 -29.25 15.77
CA CYS A 22 0.68 -30.69 15.81
C CYS A 22 1.13 -31.13 17.19
N GLU A 23 0.55 -32.19 17.75
CA GLU A 23 0.98 -32.76 19.03
C GLU A 23 2.41 -33.33 19.01
N ASN A 24 2.83 -33.86 17.87
CA ASN A 24 4.14 -34.52 17.75
C ASN A 24 5.26 -33.53 17.38
N CYS A 25 5.02 -32.65 16.40
CA CYS A 25 6.08 -31.80 15.86
C CYS A 25 5.88 -30.29 16.14
N ASN A 26 4.86 -29.91 16.91
CA ASN A 26 4.52 -28.52 17.26
C ASN A 26 4.40 -27.56 16.07
N THR A 27 4.23 -28.08 14.85
CA THR A 27 4.06 -27.25 13.67
C THR A 27 2.67 -26.65 13.65
N LEU A 28 2.54 -25.40 13.23
CA LEU A 28 1.24 -24.75 13.04
C LEU A 28 0.49 -25.45 11.90
N ILE A 29 -0.64 -26.10 12.24
CA ILE A 29 -1.47 -26.83 11.28
C ILE A 29 -2.64 -25.94 10.81
N SER A 30 -3.29 -25.24 11.73
CA SER A 30 -4.53 -24.48 11.47
C SER A 30 -4.37 -23.41 10.39
N ASP A 31 -5.14 -23.55 9.30
CA ASP A 31 -5.20 -22.58 8.21
C ASP A 31 -5.72 -21.21 8.66
N LYS A 32 -6.66 -21.18 9.62
CA LYS A 32 -7.19 -19.92 10.16
C LYS A 32 -6.09 -19.10 10.80
N LYS A 33 -5.25 -19.75 11.60
CA LYS A 33 -4.14 -19.09 12.32
C LYS A 33 -3.00 -18.71 11.36
N LYS A 34 -2.69 -19.55 10.36
CA LYS A 34 -1.76 -19.18 9.27
C LYS A 34 -2.20 -17.92 8.53
N ARG A 35 -3.49 -17.82 8.21
CA ARG A 35 -4.06 -16.63 7.54
C ARG A 35 -4.03 -15.40 8.46
N ALA A 36 -4.31 -15.56 9.76
CA ALA A 36 -4.24 -14.49 10.74
C ALA A 36 -2.81 -13.93 10.86
N LEU A 37 -1.81 -14.80 11.03
CA LEU A 37 -0.39 -14.40 11.11
C LEU A 37 0.09 -13.69 9.85
N LYS A 38 -0.32 -14.17 8.66
CA LYS A 38 -0.03 -13.46 7.40
C LYS A 38 -0.66 -12.07 7.37
N LYS A 39 -1.91 -11.92 7.79
CA LYS A 39 -2.57 -10.61 7.87
C LYS A 39 -1.87 -9.66 8.84
N GLU A 40 -1.44 -10.15 9.99
CA GLU A 40 -0.69 -9.35 10.97
C GLU A 40 0.68 -8.92 10.43
N ALA A 41 1.39 -9.82 9.75
CA ALA A 41 2.67 -9.49 9.11
C ALA A 41 2.49 -8.40 8.04
N LEU A 42 1.47 -8.52 7.19
CA LEU A 42 1.14 -7.50 6.18
C LEU A 42 0.81 -6.14 6.81
N LYS A 43 0.01 -6.13 7.90
CA LYS A 43 -0.29 -4.89 8.63
C LYS A 43 0.98 -4.24 9.19
N LYS A 44 1.90 -5.03 9.76
CA LYS A 44 3.19 -4.51 10.28
C LYS A 44 4.04 -3.90 9.17
N ILE A 45 4.09 -4.53 7.99
CA ILE A 45 4.79 -4.00 6.82
C ILE A 45 4.17 -2.68 6.36
N GLN A 46 2.84 -2.63 6.22
CA GLN A 46 2.15 -1.39 5.82
C GLN A 46 2.38 -0.24 6.80
N VAL A 47 2.38 -0.52 8.10
CA VAL A 47 2.69 0.50 9.14
C VAL A 47 4.15 0.93 9.04
N ALA A 48 5.09 0.02 8.80
CA ALA A 48 6.50 0.35 8.62
C ALA A 48 6.73 1.19 7.36
N GLU A 49 6.10 0.85 6.24
CA GLU A 49 6.14 1.62 5.00
C GLU A 49 5.53 3.01 5.18
N ALA A 50 4.38 3.13 5.86
CA ALA A 50 3.79 4.43 6.16
C ALA A 50 4.73 5.30 7.00
N LYS A 51 5.38 4.73 8.02
CA LYS A 51 6.40 5.42 8.82
C LYS A 51 7.61 5.83 7.98
N GLN A 52 8.08 4.98 7.08
CA GLN A 52 9.19 5.31 6.17
C GLN A 52 8.83 6.41 5.18
N LYS A 53 7.61 6.41 4.62
CA LYS A 53 7.12 7.48 3.74
C LYS A 53 7.03 8.83 4.47
N ILE A 54 6.67 8.83 5.74
CA ILE A 54 6.66 10.03 6.59
C ILE A 54 8.10 10.50 6.87
N ALA A 55 9.02 9.56 7.14
CA ALA A 55 10.41 9.87 7.46
C ALA A 55 11.24 10.32 6.25
N ASN A 56 10.93 9.80 5.06
CA ASN A 56 11.62 10.15 3.81
C ASN A 56 10.58 10.61 2.78
N PRO A 57 10.06 11.83 2.92
CA PRO A 57 9.06 12.34 2.00
C PRO A 57 9.65 12.47 0.60
N ASN A 58 8.78 12.38 -0.41
CA ASN A 58 9.15 12.44 -1.81
C ASN A 58 9.96 13.73 -2.10
N LEU A 59 10.83 13.72 -3.12
CA LEU A 59 11.74 14.85 -3.44
C LEU A 59 10.98 16.19 -3.54
N ALA A 60 9.76 16.17 -4.10
CA ALA A 60 8.90 17.34 -4.20
C ALA A 60 8.44 17.90 -2.85
N GLU A 61 8.13 17.04 -1.87
CA GLU A 61 7.76 17.46 -0.52
C GLU A 61 8.99 17.90 0.30
N ARG A 62 10.15 17.23 0.10
CA ARG A 62 11.43 17.68 0.68
C ARG A 62 11.82 19.07 0.20
N LEU A 63 11.64 19.37 -1.09
CA LEU A 63 11.96 20.68 -1.65
C LEU A 63 11.01 21.78 -1.14
N LYS A 64 9.73 21.46 -0.89
CA LYS A 64 8.76 22.38 -0.24
C LYS A 64 9.08 22.69 1.22
N LYS A 65 9.72 21.76 1.94
CA LYS A 65 10.15 21.93 3.35
C LYS A 65 11.56 22.53 3.50
N HIS A 66 12.22 22.86 2.40
CA HIS A 66 13.58 23.40 2.47
C HIS A 66 13.59 24.73 3.26
N PRO A 67 14.53 24.94 4.19
CA PRO A 67 14.57 26.13 5.06
C PRO A 67 14.79 27.45 4.31
N PHE A 68 15.19 27.39 3.05
CA PHE A 68 15.39 28.57 2.20
C PHE A 68 14.09 28.98 1.50
N PHE A 69 13.54 30.12 1.94
CA PHE A 69 12.29 30.72 1.46
C PHE A 69 12.22 30.93 -0.07
N LEU A 70 13.36 31.21 -0.72
CA LEU A 70 13.45 31.41 -2.17
C LEU A 70 13.04 30.17 -2.97
N TYR A 71 13.55 28.98 -2.59
CA TYR A 71 13.21 27.72 -3.28
C TYR A 71 11.75 27.32 -3.07
N LYS A 72 11.17 27.68 -1.91
CA LYS A 72 9.74 27.47 -1.62
C LYS A 72 8.85 28.31 -2.55
N ILE A 73 9.21 29.57 -2.79
CA ILE A 73 8.49 30.47 -3.71
C ILE A 73 8.64 29.99 -5.15
N LEU A 74 9.86 29.69 -5.60
CA LEU A 74 10.11 29.17 -6.95
C LEU A 74 9.29 27.91 -7.23
N GLY A 75 9.24 26.96 -6.28
CA GLY A 75 8.42 25.76 -6.41
C GLY A 75 6.92 26.04 -6.53
N TRP A 76 6.39 27.03 -5.79
CA TRP A 76 4.99 27.45 -5.91
C TRP A 76 4.71 28.14 -7.24
N VAL A 77 5.60 29.02 -7.70
CA VAL A 77 5.46 29.75 -8.96
C VAL A 77 5.51 28.79 -10.15
N LEU A 78 6.49 27.89 -10.23
CA LEU A 78 6.56 26.89 -11.30
C LEU A 78 5.34 25.97 -11.30
N TYR A 79 4.88 25.51 -10.13
CA TYR A 79 3.72 24.64 -10.03
C TYR A 79 2.44 25.34 -10.50
N SER A 80 2.22 26.59 -10.07
CA SER A 80 1.06 27.39 -10.47
C SER A 80 1.09 27.70 -11.97
N ALA A 81 2.25 28.07 -12.52
CA ALA A 81 2.40 28.35 -13.94
C ALA A 81 2.11 27.10 -14.78
N PHE A 82 2.65 25.94 -14.39
CA PHE A 82 2.41 24.68 -15.10
C PHE A 82 0.94 24.25 -15.07
N LEU A 83 0.26 24.40 -13.92
CA LEU A 83 -1.18 24.12 -13.83
C LEU A 83 -2.01 25.03 -14.74
N LEU A 84 -1.72 26.32 -14.76
CA LEU A 84 -2.42 27.27 -15.62
C LEU A 84 -2.27 26.93 -17.10
N VAL A 85 -1.03 26.68 -17.55
CA VAL A 85 -0.76 26.30 -18.94
C VAL A 85 -1.44 24.97 -19.30
N SER A 86 -1.43 24.00 -18.38
CA SER A 86 -2.07 22.69 -18.60
C SER A 86 -3.59 22.81 -18.76
N ILE A 87 -4.25 23.61 -17.92
CA ILE A 87 -5.71 23.81 -17.98
C ILE A 87 -6.10 24.52 -19.29
N ILE A 88 -5.37 25.57 -19.67
CA ILE A 88 -5.62 26.29 -20.92
C ILE A 88 -5.38 25.37 -22.13
N GLY A 89 -4.26 24.64 -22.14
CA GLY A 89 -3.92 23.70 -23.21
C GLY A 89 -4.95 22.58 -23.35
N ALA A 90 -5.39 21.99 -22.23
CA ALA A 90 -6.43 20.97 -22.22
C ALA A 90 -7.78 21.52 -22.68
N GLY A 91 -8.16 22.73 -22.26
CA GLY A 91 -9.40 23.39 -22.68
C GLY A 91 -9.42 23.66 -24.19
N LEU A 92 -8.32 24.18 -24.74
CA LEU A 92 -8.18 24.40 -26.19
C LEU A 92 -8.19 23.08 -26.96
N ALA A 93 -7.46 22.07 -26.49
CA ALA A 93 -7.45 20.75 -27.12
C ALA A 93 -8.85 20.11 -27.14
N TRP A 94 -9.58 20.20 -26.03
CA TRP A 94 -10.95 19.70 -25.95
C TRP A 94 -11.90 20.45 -26.90
N PHE A 95 -11.76 21.78 -26.98
CA PHE A 95 -12.56 22.61 -27.88
C PHE A 95 -12.30 22.26 -29.36
N ILE A 96 -11.04 22.10 -29.75
CA ILE A 96 -10.66 21.68 -31.11
C ILE A 96 -11.17 20.25 -31.40
N ALA A 97 -11.04 19.33 -30.45
CA ALA A 97 -11.54 17.96 -30.61
C ALA A 97 -13.07 17.92 -30.81
N MET A 98 -13.81 18.77 -30.08
CA MET A 98 -15.27 18.88 -30.23
C MET A 98 -15.67 19.47 -31.59
N LEU A 99 -14.89 20.44 -32.11
CA LEU A 99 -15.09 21.00 -33.45
C LEU A 99 -14.74 20.02 -34.57
N ALA A 100 -13.74 19.16 -34.37
CA ALA A 100 -13.32 18.17 -35.37
C ALA A 100 -14.22 16.92 -35.44
N ALA A 101 -15.06 16.70 -34.43
CA ALA A 101 -15.96 15.55 -34.34
C ALA A 101 -17.40 15.85 -34.81
N GLY A 102 -17.66 17.08 -35.27
CA GLY A 102 -18.96 17.53 -35.80
C GLY A 102 -18.94 17.73 -37.31
#